data_AF-A0A2V8CAJ7-F1
#
_entry.id   AF-A0A2V8CAJ7-F1
#
_cell.length_a   1.000
_cell.length_b   1.000
_cell.length_c   1.000
_cell.angle_alpha   90.00
_cell.angle_beta   90.00
_cell.angle_gamma   90.00
#
_symmetry.space_group_name_H-M   'P 1'
#
loop_
_entity.id
_entity.type
_entity.pdbx_description
1 polymer ?
#
loop_
_entity_poly.entity_id
_entity_poly.type
_entity_poly.pdbx_seq_one_letter_code
_entity_poly.pdbx_strand_id
1 'polypeptide(L)'
;MAEQRAREAAAREAAAREAAAHEAALREAVVDARADPTAATSIPPRLPTPDDSKLPTFRLRKVRTGEERAYGELVSIECGASGVRFSLRVGSRVIVAVAKRMEDVELAAYGNDKELAIACGPRAEPDAVYLTWRRADAAQRAAGIVGTAVAVEFVPRDYLP
;
A
#
# COMPACT_ATOMS: atom_id res chain seq x y z
N MET A 1 21.77 -16.18 31.96
CA MET A 1 20.64 -16.98 31.43
C MET A 1 19.27 -16.49 31.93
N ALA A 2 19.04 -16.33 33.24
CA ALA A 2 17.75 -15.86 33.77
C ALA A 2 17.37 -14.43 33.32
N GLU A 3 18.34 -13.53 33.29
CA GLU A 3 18.14 -12.12 32.89
C GLU A 3 17.79 -11.96 31.40
N GLN A 4 18.31 -12.84 30.54
CA GLN A 4 18.03 -12.83 29.11
C GLN A 4 16.61 -13.32 28.80
N ARG A 5 16.15 -14.35 29.52
CA ARG A 5 14.76 -14.84 29.43
C ARG A 5 13.75 -13.81 29.93
N ALA A 6 14.10 -13.03 30.95
CA ALA A 6 13.26 -11.94 31.45
C ALA A 6 13.11 -10.80 30.41
N ARG A 7 14.20 -10.46 29.70
CA ARG A 7 14.16 -9.47 28.60
C ARG A 7 13.36 -9.96 27.41
N GLU A 8 13.47 -11.24 27.06
CA GLU A 8 12.69 -11.85 25.97
C GLU A 8 11.19 -11.94 26.31
N ALA A 9 10.83 -12.20 27.57
CA ALA A 9 9.44 -12.19 28.02
C ALA A 9 8.84 -10.77 27.96
N ALA A 10 9.57 -9.76 28.43
CA ALA A 10 9.15 -8.36 28.37
C ALA A 10 8.99 -7.85 26.92
N ALA A 11 9.87 -8.26 26.01
CA ALA A 11 9.77 -7.92 24.59
C ALA A 11 8.54 -8.57 23.92
N ARG A 12 8.18 -9.80 24.31
CA ARG A 12 6.97 -10.48 23.80
C ARG A 12 5.68 -9.83 24.32
N GLU A 13 5.64 -9.40 25.58
CA GLU A 13 4.50 -8.67 26.12
C GLU A 13 4.34 -7.29 25.47
N ALA A 14 5.44 -6.58 25.19
CA ALA A 14 5.41 -5.31 24.46
C ALA A 14 4.87 -5.49 23.03
N ALA A 15 5.38 -6.49 22.30
CA ALA A 15 4.92 -6.80 20.95
C ALA A 15 3.43 -7.23 20.91
N ALA A 16 2.96 -7.96 21.93
CA ALA A 16 1.56 -8.36 22.03
C ALA A 16 0.63 -7.15 22.27
N ARG A 17 1.06 -6.17 23.08
CA ARG A 17 0.30 -4.92 23.29
C ARG A 17 0.26 -4.05 22.04
N GLU A 18 1.37 -3.97 21.30
CA GLU A 18 1.42 -3.25 20.02
C GLU A 18 0.53 -3.91 18.95
N ALA A 19 0.50 -5.24 18.88
CA ALA A 19 -0.38 -5.97 17.97
C ALA A 19 -1.87 -5.76 18.31
N ALA A 20 -2.24 -5.78 19.60
CA ALA A 20 -3.61 -5.50 20.05
C ALA A 20 -4.03 -4.05 19.76
N ALA A 21 -3.11 -3.09 19.91
CA ALA A 21 -3.36 -1.69 19.56
C ALA A 21 -3.52 -1.51 18.04
N HIS A 22 -2.76 -2.26 17.22
CA HIS A 22 -2.89 -2.24 15.77
C HIS A 22 -4.26 -2.77 15.31
N GLU A 23 -4.74 -3.86 15.92
CA GLU A 23 -6.06 -4.44 15.60
C GLU A 23 -7.22 -3.51 16.02
N ALA A 24 -7.11 -2.84 17.17
CA ALA A 24 -8.08 -1.86 17.63
C ALA A 24 -8.15 -0.63 16.70
N ALA A 25 -7.01 -0.10 16.29
CA ALA A 25 -6.93 1.04 15.37
C ALA A 25 -7.49 0.70 13.97
N LEU A 26 -7.29 -0.53 13.50
CA LEU A 26 -7.87 -0.99 12.23
C LEU A 26 -9.40 -1.07 12.29
N ARG A 27 -9.97 -1.49 13.43
CA ARG A 27 -11.43 -1.51 13.64
C ARG A 27 -12.02 -0.11 13.68
N GLU A 28 -11.35 0.84 14.33
CA GLU A 28 -11.84 2.22 14.48
C GLU A 28 -11.84 2.97 13.14
N ALA A 29 -10.80 2.81 12.33
CA ALA A 29 -10.71 3.42 11.00
C ALA A 29 -11.79 2.93 10.00
N VAL A 30 -12.35 1.74 10.21
CA VAL A 30 -13.43 1.19 9.36
C VAL A 30 -14.81 1.72 9.78
N VAL A 31 -14.96 2.21 11.01
CA VAL A 31 -16.23 2.75 11.55
C VAL A 31 -16.45 4.21 11.14
N ASP A 32 -15.38 5.00 11.01
CA ASP A 32 -15.44 6.44 10.69
C ASP A 32 -15.89 6.74 9.24
N ALA A 33 -15.87 5.74 8.36
CA ALA A 33 -16.33 5.89 6.97
C ALA A 33 -17.87 5.97 6.79
N ARG A 34 -18.66 6.13 7.87
CA ARG A 34 -20.14 6.01 7.85
C ARG A 34 -20.97 7.10 8.56
N ALA A 35 -20.47 8.30 8.84
CA ALA A 35 -21.30 9.40 9.37
C ALA A 35 -20.85 10.77 8.82
N ASP A 36 -21.46 11.31 7.76
CA ASP A 36 -22.69 12.14 7.62
C ASP A 36 -22.35 13.64 7.40
N PRO A 37 -22.99 14.34 6.44
CA PRO A 37 -22.52 15.60 5.87
C PRO A 37 -23.36 16.79 6.36
N THR A 38 -22.76 17.85 6.90
CA THR A 38 -23.43 19.17 6.90
C THR A 38 -22.43 20.32 7.11
N ALA A 39 -22.27 21.17 6.10
CA ALA A 39 -22.14 22.62 6.26
C ALA A 39 -22.15 23.28 4.87
N ALA A 40 -23.25 23.99 4.56
CA ALA A 40 -23.40 24.83 3.39
C ALA A 40 -23.09 26.29 3.73
N THR A 41 -22.44 27.01 2.81
CA THR A 41 -22.91 28.28 2.21
C THR A 41 -21.76 29.19 1.77
N SER A 42 -21.55 29.26 0.46
CA SER A 42 -21.52 30.49 -0.34
C SER A 42 -21.28 30.08 -1.80
N ILE A 43 -22.28 30.19 -2.68
CA ILE A 43 -22.23 29.68 -4.07
C ILE A 43 -21.83 30.84 -5.01
N PRO A 44 -20.58 30.91 -5.50
CA PRO A 44 -20.26 31.66 -6.72
C PRO A 44 -20.89 30.97 -7.95
N PRO A 45 -21.09 31.66 -9.08
CA PRO A 45 -21.70 31.06 -10.27
C PRO A 45 -21.00 29.74 -10.63
N ARG A 46 -21.73 28.64 -10.49
CA ARG A 46 -21.24 27.28 -10.71
C ARG A 46 -20.99 27.13 -12.21
N LEU A 47 -19.72 27.13 -12.62
CA LEU A 47 -19.33 26.56 -13.91
C LEU A 47 -19.99 25.17 -14.02
N PRO A 48 -20.48 24.76 -15.20
CA PRO A 48 -21.01 23.42 -15.38
C PRO A 48 -19.96 22.41 -14.87
N THR A 49 -20.32 21.66 -13.82
CA THR A 49 -19.47 20.57 -13.34
C THR A 49 -19.30 19.60 -14.50
N PRO A 50 -18.06 19.24 -14.89
CA PRO A 50 -17.84 18.15 -15.82
C PRO A 50 -18.70 16.96 -15.38
N ASP A 51 -19.40 16.35 -16.33
CA ASP A 51 -20.12 15.10 -16.07
C ASP A 51 -19.07 14.03 -15.79
N ASP A 52 -18.84 13.72 -14.51
CA ASP A 52 -17.84 12.74 -14.06
C ASP A 52 -18.07 11.35 -14.68
N SER A 53 -19.31 11.06 -15.13
CA SER A 53 -19.66 9.83 -15.86
C SER A 53 -18.99 9.72 -17.23
N LYS A 54 -18.45 10.82 -17.76
CA LYS A 54 -17.72 10.88 -19.04
C LYS A 54 -16.21 10.91 -18.88
N LEU A 55 -15.71 10.94 -17.64
CA LEU A 55 -14.29 10.83 -17.38
C LEU A 55 -13.85 9.36 -17.51
N PRO A 56 -12.73 9.08 -18.19
CA PRO A 56 -12.21 7.72 -18.28
C PRO A 56 -11.91 7.20 -16.88
N THR A 57 -12.64 6.17 -16.44
CA THR A 57 -12.36 5.52 -15.16
C THR A 57 -11.20 4.55 -15.35
N PHE A 58 -10.14 4.69 -14.55
CA PHE A 58 -9.05 3.72 -14.54
C PHE A 58 -9.59 2.35 -14.13
N ARG A 59 -9.46 1.36 -15.02
CA ARG A 59 -9.83 -0.03 -14.71
C ARG A 59 -8.72 -0.70 -13.93
N LEU A 60 -8.63 -0.35 -12.65
CA LEU A 60 -7.75 -1.04 -11.71
C LEU A 60 -8.13 -2.51 -11.61
N ARG A 61 -7.12 -3.37 -11.44
CA ARG A 61 -7.28 -4.79 -11.18
C ARG A 61 -8.19 -4.99 -9.97
N LYS A 62 -9.08 -5.98 -10.02
CA LYS A 62 -9.87 -6.37 -8.84
C LYS A 62 -9.00 -7.11 -7.84
N VAL A 63 -9.09 -6.73 -6.57
CA VAL A 63 -8.45 -7.47 -5.47
C VAL A 63 -9.13 -8.83 -5.33
N ARG A 64 -8.35 -9.91 -5.35
CA ARG A 64 -8.87 -11.29 -5.26
C ARG A 64 -8.91 -11.75 -3.81
N THR A 65 -9.61 -12.86 -3.54
CA THR A 65 -9.66 -13.45 -2.20
C THR A 65 -8.26 -13.78 -1.68
N GLY A 66 -7.96 -13.35 -0.45
CA GLY A 66 -6.65 -13.54 0.19
C GLY A 66 -5.59 -12.51 -0.20
N GLU A 67 -5.95 -11.54 -1.04
CA GLU A 67 -5.12 -10.38 -1.37
C GLU A 67 -5.51 -9.17 -0.53
N GLU A 68 -4.53 -8.32 -0.28
CA GLU A 68 -4.68 -6.98 0.30
C GLU A 68 -4.04 -5.96 -0.65
N ARG A 69 -4.46 -4.70 -0.52
CA ARG A 69 -3.97 -3.59 -1.35
C ARG A 69 -3.79 -2.34 -0.53
N ALA A 70 -2.74 -1.58 -0.84
CA ALA A 70 -2.55 -0.22 -0.37
C ALA A 70 -2.19 0.73 -1.52
N TYR A 71 -2.63 1.98 -1.37
CA TYR A 71 -2.19 3.11 -2.19
C TYR A 71 -1.04 3.83 -1.48
N GLY A 72 -0.04 4.27 -2.23
CA GLY A 72 1.07 5.04 -1.68
C GLY A 72 2.14 5.39 -2.70
N GLU A 73 3.28 5.82 -2.19
CA GLU A 73 4.44 6.20 -2.99
C GLU A 73 5.45 5.04 -3.05
N LEU A 74 5.76 4.54 -4.25
CA LEU A 74 6.79 3.53 -4.44
C LEU A 74 8.16 4.17 -4.31
N VAL A 75 8.91 3.81 -3.27
CA VAL A 75 10.20 4.45 -2.95
C VAL A 75 11.40 3.64 -3.41
N SER A 76 11.28 2.32 -3.51
CA SER A 76 12.33 1.46 -4.06
C SER A 76 11.80 0.14 -4.62
N ILE A 77 12.52 -0.38 -5.61
CA ILE A 77 12.41 -1.75 -6.10
C ILE A 77 13.80 -2.38 -5.99
N GLU A 78 14.04 -3.25 -5.02
CA GLU A 78 15.34 -3.94 -4.90
C GLU A 78 15.26 -5.30 -5.58
N CYS A 79 16.09 -5.53 -6.59
CA CYS A 79 16.21 -6.81 -7.27
C CYS A 79 17.51 -7.48 -6.85
N GLY A 80 17.44 -8.72 -6.37
CA GLY A 80 18.61 -9.48 -5.95
C GLY A 80 18.40 -10.98 -6.07
N ALA A 81 19.39 -11.76 -5.62
CA ALA A 81 19.33 -13.22 -5.70
C ALA A 81 18.16 -13.84 -4.91
N SER A 82 17.70 -13.16 -3.85
CA SER A 82 16.56 -13.56 -3.02
C SER A 82 15.20 -13.16 -3.61
N GLY A 83 15.18 -12.45 -4.75
CA GLY A 83 13.97 -12.00 -5.42
C GLY A 83 13.87 -10.47 -5.51
N VAL A 84 12.63 -9.99 -5.63
CA VAL A 84 12.29 -8.57 -5.79
C VAL A 84 11.61 -8.08 -4.52
N ARG A 85 12.04 -6.92 -4.01
CA ARG A 85 11.43 -6.23 -2.87
C ARG A 85 10.87 -4.89 -3.31
N PHE A 86 9.61 -4.65 -3.00
CA PHE A 86 8.90 -3.40 -3.24
C PHE A 86 8.71 -2.69 -1.91
N SER A 87 9.23 -1.47 -1.81
CA SER A 87 9.05 -0.60 -0.65
C SER A 87 8.06 0.50 -1.00
N LEU A 88 6.92 0.52 -0.29
CA LEU A 88 5.85 1.48 -0.51
C LEU A 88 5.68 2.35 0.73
N ARG A 89 5.77 3.67 0.58
CA ARG A 89 5.42 4.62 1.62
C ARG A 89 3.91 4.86 1.63
N VAL A 90 3.27 4.62 2.78
CA VAL A 90 1.86 4.86 3.05
C VAL A 90 1.76 5.78 4.25
N GLY A 91 1.46 7.06 4.02
CA GLY A 91 1.54 8.09 5.05
C GLY A 91 2.96 8.20 5.61
N SER A 92 3.12 8.05 6.93
CA SER A 92 4.42 8.10 7.62
C SER A 92 5.17 6.76 7.69
N ARG A 93 4.62 5.68 7.11
CA ARG A 93 5.15 4.32 7.24
C ARG A 93 5.62 3.80 5.89
N VAL A 94 6.61 2.89 5.90
CA VAL A 94 7.01 2.13 4.72
C VAL A 94 6.60 0.68 4.94
N ILE A 95 5.82 0.13 4.00
CA ILE A 95 5.49 -1.29 3.95
C ILE A 95 6.33 -1.97 2.88
N VAL A 96 6.61 -3.26 3.09
CA VAL A 96 7.47 -4.04 2.22
C VAL A 96 6.75 -5.30 1.75
N ALA A 97 6.60 -5.46 0.44
CA ALA A 97 6.14 -6.71 -0.18
C ALA A 97 7.25 -7.30 -1.05
N VAL A 98 7.28 -8.63 -1.19
CA VAL A 98 8.33 -9.33 -1.94
C VAL A 98 7.77 -10.23 -3.04
N ALA A 99 8.51 -10.45 -4.10
CA ALA A 99 8.20 -11.45 -5.12
C ALA A 99 9.44 -12.28 -5.43
N LYS A 100 9.27 -13.49 -5.97
CA LYS A 100 10.41 -14.33 -6.35
C LYS A 100 11.11 -13.79 -7.60
N ARG A 101 10.33 -13.30 -8.57
CA ARG A 101 10.80 -12.66 -9.81
C ARG A 101 9.91 -11.47 -10.15
N MET A 102 10.41 -10.56 -10.99
CA MET A 102 9.61 -9.43 -11.45
C MET A 102 8.41 -9.90 -12.28
N GLU A 103 8.60 -10.92 -13.11
CA GLU A 103 7.55 -11.51 -13.95
C GLU A 103 6.40 -12.17 -13.17
N ASP A 104 6.59 -12.44 -11.87
CA ASP A 104 5.53 -12.99 -11.01
C ASP A 104 4.55 -11.89 -10.52
N VAL A 105 4.82 -10.62 -10.86
CA VAL A 105 4.07 -9.44 -10.44
C VAL A 105 3.40 -8.80 -11.66
N GLU A 106 2.09 -8.59 -11.58
CA GLU A 106 1.33 -7.89 -12.62
C GLU A 106 1.65 -6.39 -12.58
N LEU A 107 2.28 -5.88 -13.63
CA LEU A 107 2.65 -4.47 -13.75
C LEU A 107 1.70 -3.78 -14.73
N ALA A 108 1.04 -2.71 -14.28
CA ALA A 108 0.18 -1.89 -15.14
C ALA A 108 0.48 -0.40 -14.89
N ALA A 109 0.40 0.40 -15.95
CA ALA A 109 0.49 1.86 -15.84
C ALA A 109 -0.70 2.51 -16.52
N TYR A 110 -1.25 3.51 -15.84
CA TYR A 110 -2.44 4.24 -16.25
C TYR A 110 -2.13 5.69 -16.66
N GLY A 111 -0.85 6.05 -16.79
CA GLY A 111 -0.38 7.35 -17.26
C GLY A 111 -0.37 7.46 -18.79
N ASN A 112 -0.24 8.69 -19.29
CA ASN A 112 -0.10 8.98 -20.73
C ASN A 112 1.33 8.78 -21.24
N ASP A 113 2.27 8.46 -20.35
CA ASP A 113 3.66 8.20 -20.71
C ASP A 113 3.74 6.89 -21.51
N LYS A 114 4.34 6.97 -22.70
CA LYS A 114 4.30 5.90 -23.70
C LYS A 114 5.12 4.66 -23.33
N GLU A 115 5.90 4.71 -22.26
CA GLU A 115 6.79 3.62 -21.87
C GLU A 115 6.92 3.53 -20.34
N LEU A 116 6.33 2.49 -19.74
CA LEU A 116 6.56 2.15 -18.35
C LEU A 116 7.94 1.49 -18.21
N ALA A 117 8.96 2.28 -17.90
CA ALA A 117 10.30 1.76 -17.61
C ALA A 117 10.42 1.39 -16.12
N ILE A 118 10.44 0.09 -15.84
CA ILE A 118 10.69 -0.42 -14.48
C ILE A 118 12.18 -0.70 -14.31
N ALA A 119 12.82 0.10 -13.46
CA ALA A 119 14.21 -0.10 -13.06
C ALA A 119 14.27 -0.51 -11.58
N CYS A 120 15.20 -1.42 -11.27
CA CYS A 120 15.56 -1.73 -9.90
C CYS A 120 16.44 -0.61 -9.34
N GLY A 121 16.25 -0.29 -8.05
CA GLY A 121 16.95 0.76 -7.33
C GLY A 121 16.00 1.64 -6.51
N PRO A 122 16.56 2.65 -5.83
CA PRO A 122 15.76 3.71 -5.24
C PRO A 122 15.09 4.56 -6.33
N ARG A 123 13.89 5.06 -6.05
CA ARG A 123 13.18 6.00 -6.91
C ARG A 123 13.56 7.42 -6.54
N ALA A 124 14.15 8.17 -7.47
CA ALA A 124 14.48 9.58 -7.28
C ALA A 124 13.21 10.42 -7.12
N GLU A 125 12.19 10.11 -7.92
CA GLU A 125 10.84 10.63 -7.77
C GLU A 125 9.92 9.44 -7.47
N PRO A 126 9.31 9.37 -6.27
CA PRO A 126 8.41 8.27 -5.94
C PRO A 126 7.19 8.23 -6.85
N ASP A 127 6.83 7.03 -7.31
CA ASP A 127 5.66 6.82 -8.15
C ASP A 127 4.41 6.62 -7.29
N ALA A 128 3.28 7.25 -7.63
CA ALA A 128 2.01 6.92 -7.02
C ALA A 128 1.54 5.57 -7.55
N VAL A 129 1.34 4.59 -6.65
CA VAL A 129 0.97 3.23 -7.05
C VAL A 129 -0.08 2.62 -6.12
N TYR A 130 -0.83 1.66 -6.65
CA TYR A 130 -1.41 0.60 -5.84
C TYR A 130 -0.49 -0.62 -5.80
N LEU A 131 -0.12 -1.05 -4.61
CA LEU A 131 0.58 -2.32 -4.38
C LEU A 131 -0.43 -3.34 -3.88
N THR A 132 -0.50 -4.50 -4.52
CA THR A 132 -1.36 -5.62 -4.10
C THR A 132 -0.49 -6.82 -3.73
N TRP A 133 -0.80 -7.47 -2.61
CA TRP A 133 -0.05 -8.63 -2.11
C TRP A 133 -0.96 -9.72 -1.56
N ARG A 134 -0.46 -10.96 -1.55
CA ARG A 134 -1.00 -12.04 -0.72
C ARG A 134 -0.38 -11.96 0.66
N ARG A 135 -1.18 -12.15 1.72
CA ARG A 135 -0.74 -12.03 3.11
C ARG A 135 0.53 -12.83 3.42
N ALA A 136 1.39 -12.24 4.22
CA ALA A 136 2.62 -12.85 4.68
C ALA A 136 2.38 -14.07 5.59
N ASP A 137 3.21 -15.10 5.39
CA ASP A 137 3.36 -16.18 6.35
C ASP A 137 4.06 -15.70 7.64
N ALA A 138 4.26 -16.61 8.61
CA ALA A 138 4.86 -16.27 9.90
C ALA A 138 6.33 -15.81 9.78
N ALA A 139 7.09 -16.40 8.86
CA ALA A 139 8.49 -16.06 8.66
C ALA A 139 8.63 -14.69 7.98
N GLN A 140 7.80 -14.42 6.97
CA GLN A 140 7.75 -13.12 6.30
C GLN A 140 7.36 -12.00 7.26
N ARG A 141 6.34 -12.22 8.11
CA ARG A 141 5.96 -11.22 9.12
C ARG A 141 7.08 -10.93 10.11
N ALA A 142 7.80 -11.96 10.57
CA ALA A 142 8.96 -11.78 11.45
C ALA A 142 10.08 -10.94 10.80
N ALA A 143 10.16 -10.91 9.47
CA ALA A 143 11.08 -10.08 8.70
C ALA A 143 10.53 -8.70 8.30
N GLY A 144 9.35 -8.30 8.83
CA GLY A 144 8.71 -7.02 8.50
C GLY A 144 8.11 -6.94 7.08
N ILE A 145 7.87 -8.09 6.45
CA ILE A 145 7.27 -8.19 5.12
C ILE A 145 5.76 -8.36 5.27
N VAL A 146 4.97 -7.53 4.57
CA VAL A 146 3.49 -7.60 4.61
C VAL A 146 2.94 -8.75 3.77
N GLY A 147 3.69 -9.19 2.76
CA GLY A 147 3.27 -10.31 1.94
C GLY A 147 4.08 -10.53 0.67
N THR A 148 3.53 -11.43 -0.15
CA THR A 148 4.04 -11.70 -1.50
C THR A 148 3.34 -10.77 -2.49
N ALA A 149 4.09 -9.86 -3.12
CA ALA A 149 3.57 -8.95 -4.15
C ALA A 149 2.97 -9.72 -5.33
N VAL A 150 1.83 -9.26 -5.81
CA VAL A 150 1.11 -9.85 -6.96
C VAL A 150 0.76 -8.83 -8.04
N ALA A 151 0.64 -7.55 -7.68
CA ALA A 151 0.43 -6.49 -8.67
C ALA A 151 1.00 -5.15 -8.18
N VAL A 152 1.53 -4.36 -9.10
CA VAL A 152 1.86 -2.95 -8.93
C VAL A 152 1.23 -2.16 -10.06
N GLU A 153 0.35 -1.23 -9.70
CA GLU A 153 -0.44 -0.44 -10.64
C GLU A 153 -0.05 1.03 -10.49
N PHE A 154 0.70 1.55 -11.46
CA PHE A 154 1.18 2.92 -11.52
C PHE A 154 0.06 3.84 -11.98
N VAL A 155 -0.28 4.82 -11.15
CA VAL A 155 -1.35 5.79 -11.44
C VAL A 155 -0.75 7.19 -11.65
N PRO A 156 -1.46 8.09 -12.35
CA PRO A 156 -1.03 9.47 -12.48
C PRO A 156 -0.77 10.14 -11.11
N ARG A 157 0.14 11.12 -11.06
CA ARG A 157 0.49 11.80 -9.79
C ARG A 157 -0.67 12.59 -9.18
N ASP A 158 -1.57 13.06 -10.02
CA ASP A 158 -2.80 13.77 -9.67
C ASP A 158 -3.98 12.82 -9.40
N TYR A 159 -3.74 11.50 -9.39
CA TYR A 159 -4.75 10.52 -9.06
C TYR A 159 -5.20 10.64 -7.59
N LEU A 160 -6.50 10.76 -7.38
CA LEU A 160 -7.15 10.74 -6.07
C LEU A 160 -7.82 9.37 -5.87
N PRO A 161 -7.37 8.57 -4.87
CA PRO A 161 -7.86 7.20 -4.61
C PRO A 161 -9.25 7.13 -3.96
#